data_AF-A0A958UTD0-F1
#
_entry.id   AF-A0A958UTD0-F1
#
_cell.length_a   1.000
_cell.length_b   1.000
_cell.length_c   1.000
_cell.angle_alpha   90.00
_cell.angle_beta   90.00
_cell.angle_gamma   90.00
#
_symmetry.space_group_name_H-M   'P 1'
#
loop_
_entity.id
_entity.type
_entity.pdbx_description
1 polymer ?
#
loop_
_entity_poly.entity_id
_entity_poly.type
_entity_poly.pdbx_seq_one_letter_code
_entity_poly.pdbx_strand_id
1 'polypeptide(L)'
;DADTLSVSRIFSSRLSYNKGAMVLHMLRKKVGETAFFQGMQNYLDAPELAYNFAKVEDYKSAMETASGQDLTEFFNDWLYNEGYPSYEVHWNQIGSQVNIQLLQTQSDPSVSFFEAPVPIRIVGTLGEVEDV
;
A
#
# COMPACT_ATOMS: atom_id res chain seq x y z
N ASP A 1 25.11 -9.70 3.39
CA ASP A 1 24.04 -10.66 3.08
C ASP A 1 23.99 -11.83 4.04
N ALA A 2 23.22 -11.70 5.11
CA ALA A 2 22.85 -12.80 6.02
C ALA A 2 21.36 -13.17 5.92
N ASP A 3 20.58 -12.42 5.13
CA ASP A 3 19.12 -12.51 5.06
C ASP A 3 18.64 -13.79 4.33
N THR A 4 19.38 -14.23 3.31
CA THR A 4 19.03 -15.40 2.50
C THR A 4 19.38 -16.74 3.14
N LEU A 5 20.03 -16.75 4.32
CA LEU A 5 20.41 -17.97 5.04
C LEU A 5 19.45 -18.31 6.18
N SER A 6 18.51 -17.41 6.50
CA SER A 6 17.57 -17.60 7.60
C SER A 6 16.19 -18.02 7.08
N VAL A 7 15.91 -19.32 7.19
CA VAL A 7 14.60 -19.91 6.81
C VAL A 7 13.45 -19.19 7.52
N SER A 8 13.58 -18.88 8.81
CA SER A 8 12.52 -18.20 9.58
C SER A 8 12.29 -16.75 9.16
N ARG A 9 13.31 -16.10 8.60
CA ARG A 9 13.21 -14.75 8.05
C ARG A 9 12.56 -14.76 6.66
N ILE A 10 13.01 -15.67 5.77
CA ILE A 10 12.46 -15.84 4.42
C ILE A 10 10.99 -16.26 4.48
N PHE A 11 10.67 -17.27 5.31
CA PHE A 11 9.33 -17.83 5.43
C PHE A 11 8.57 -17.28 6.65
N SER A 12 8.77 -16.00 6.96
CA SER A 12 8.03 -15.34 8.03
C SER A 12 6.55 -15.22 7.67
N SER A 13 5.68 -15.93 8.38
CA SER A 13 4.22 -15.82 8.21
C SER A 13 3.74 -14.36 8.31
N ARG A 14 4.30 -13.59 9.25
CA ARG A 14 3.93 -12.19 9.45
C ARG A 14 4.50 -11.27 8.37
N LEU A 15 5.81 -11.33 8.09
CA LEU A 15 6.49 -10.34 7.25
C LEU A 15 6.50 -10.69 5.76
N SER A 16 6.67 -11.96 5.40
CA SER A 16 6.77 -12.35 4.00
C SER A 16 5.38 -12.63 3.40
N TYR A 17 4.51 -13.28 4.18
CA TYR A 17 3.18 -13.70 3.70
C TYR A 17 2.08 -12.69 4.02
N ASN A 18 1.78 -12.43 5.30
CA ASN A 18 0.66 -11.56 5.68
C ASN A 18 0.88 -10.10 5.22
N LYS A 19 2.05 -9.52 5.50
CA LYS A 19 2.39 -8.18 5.00
C LYS A 19 2.43 -8.18 3.47
N GLY A 20 3.09 -9.14 2.83
CA GLY A 20 3.18 -9.23 1.36
C GLY A 20 1.80 -9.26 0.67
N ALA A 21 0.87 -10.06 1.19
CA ALA A 21 -0.51 -10.12 0.68
C ALA A 21 -1.24 -8.78 0.85
N MET A 22 -1.05 -8.08 1.97
CA MET A 22 -1.63 -6.77 2.19
C MET A 22 -1.04 -5.71 1.26
N VAL A 23 0.27 -5.72 1.01
CA VAL A 23 0.92 -4.80 0.05
C VAL A 23 0.33 -4.98 -1.34
N LEU A 24 0.14 -6.22 -1.80
CA LEU A 24 -0.52 -6.48 -3.09
C LEU A 24 -1.99 -6.01 -3.10
N HIS A 25 -2.71 -6.19 -1.98
CA HIS A 25 -4.09 -5.71 -1.86
C HIS A 25 -4.17 -4.17 -1.93
N MET A 26 -3.28 -3.47 -1.22
CA MET A 26 -3.17 -2.01 -1.25
C MET A 26 -2.77 -1.52 -2.65
N LEU A 27 -1.84 -2.21 -3.32
CA LEU A 27 -1.46 -1.88 -4.68
C LEU A 27 -2.66 -1.98 -5.63
N ARG A 28 -3.44 -3.07 -5.55
CA ARG A 28 -4.69 -3.24 -6.33
C ARG A 28 -5.66 -2.08 -6.11
N LYS A 29 -5.77 -1.58 -4.88
CA LYS A 29 -6.60 -0.40 -4.58
C LYS A 29 -6.02 0.90 -5.15
N LYS A 30 -4.69 1.07 -5.10
CA LYS A 30 -3.98 2.25 -5.60
C LYS A 30 -4.05 2.38 -7.13
N VAL A 31 -3.74 1.30 -7.84
CA VAL A 31 -3.75 1.31 -9.33
C VAL A 31 -5.13 1.10 -9.93
N GLY A 32 -6.09 0.60 -9.14
CA GLY A 32 -7.43 0.23 -9.58
C GLY A 32 -7.51 -1.20 -10.13
N GLU A 33 -8.69 -1.80 -10.06
CA GLU A 33 -8.86 -3.22 -10.34
C GLU A 33 -8.48 -3.59 -11.79
N THR A 34 -8.94 -2.80 -12.77
CA THR A 34 -8.68 -3.05 -14.19
C THR A 34 -7.17 -3.04 -14.49
N ALA A 35 -6.47 -1.99 -14.07
CA ALA A 35 -5.03 -1.86 -14.31
C ALA A 35 -4.23 -2.93 -13.57
N PHE A 36 -4.65 -3.30 -12.35
CA PHE A 36 -3.99 -4.35 -11.57
C PHE A 36 -4.04 -5.71 -12.30
N PHE A 37 -5.22 -6.13 -12.74
CA PHE A 37 -5.35 -7.41 -13.45
C PHE A 37 -4.70 -7.39 -14.83
N GLN A 38 -4.77 -6.27 -15.56
CA GLN A 38 -4.07 -6.12 -16.82
C GLN A 38 -2.55 -6.18 -16.63
N GLY A 39 -2.01 -5.48 -15.64
CA GLY A 39 -0.59 -5.50 -15.32
C GLY A 39 -0.10 -6.89 -14.93
N MET A 40 -0.91 -7.67 -14.19
CA MET A 40 -0.55 -9.04 -13.82
C MET A 40 -0.49 -9.95 -15.05
N GLN A 41 -1.45 -9.82 -15.97
CA GLN A 41 -1.41 -10.58 -17.23
C GLN A 41 -0.16 -10.21 -18.05
N ASN A 42 0.09 -8.91 -18.21
CA ASN A 42 1.28 -8.42 -18.92
C ASN A 42 2.58 -8.94 -18.29
N TYR A 43 2.68 -8.92 -16.96
CA TYR A 43 3.84 -9.42 -16.22
C TYR A 43 4.06 -10.93 -16.44
N LEU A 44 2.99 -11.73 -16.47
CA LEU A 44 3.09 -13.19 -16.67
C LEU A 44 3.39 -13.56 -18.13
N ASP A 45 2.86 -12.80 -19.08
CA ASP A 45 3.00 -13.04 -20.52
C ASP A 45 4.26 -12.40 -21.13
N ALA A 46 4.96 -11.56 -20.35
CA ALA A 46 6.20 -10.90 -20.74
C ALA A 46 7.26 -11.93 -21.18
N PRO A 47 7.69 -11.95 -22.47
CA PRO A 47 8.59 -12.98 -22.99
C PRO A 47 9.94 -13.07 -22.27
N GLU A 48 10.42 -11.97 -21.68
CA GLU A 48 11.65 -11.89 -20.90
C GLU A 48 11.53 -12.47 -19.49
N LEU A 49 10.31 -12.52 -18.94
CA LEU A 49 10.00 -13.01 -17.59
C LEU A 49 9.39 -14.41 -17.60
N ALA A 50 8.60 -14.73 -18.63
CA ALA A 50 7.91 -16.01 -18.75
C ALA A 50 8.92 -17.17 -18.74
N TYR A 51 8.71 -18.12 -17.82
CA TYR A 51 9.62 -19.24 -17.58
C TYR A 51 11.05 -18.83 -17.17
N ASN A 52 11.21 -17.63 -16.63
CA ASN A 52 12.48 -17.06 -16.21
C ASN A 52 12.40 -16.52 -14.77
N PHE A 53 13.49 -15.94 -14.28
CA PHE A 53 13.54 -15.26 -13.00
C PHE A 53 13.04 -13.83 -13.12
N ALA A 54 12.23 -13.41 -12.17
CA ALA A 54 11.76 -12.05 -12.04
C ALA A 54 12.16 -11.46 -10.68
N LYS A 55 12.24 -10.14 -10.65
CA LYS A 55 12.50 -9.31 -9.47
C LYS A 55 11.29 -8.42 -9.20
N VAL A 56 11.28 -7.81 -8.03
CA VAL A 56 10.25 -6.85 -7.64
C VAL A 56 10.14 -5.69 -8.65
N GLU A 57 11.27 -5.21 -9.19
CA GLU A 57 11.28 -4.13 -10.18
C GLU A 57 10.56 -4.49 -11.48
N ASP A 58 10.61 -5.75 -11.90
CA ASP A 58 9.89 -6.22 -13.10
C ASP A 58 8.37 -6.15 -12.86
N TYR A 59 7.93 -6.54 -11.66
CA TYR A 59 6.53 -6.44 -11.27
C TYR A 59 6.08 -4.98 -11.12
N LYS A 60 6.90 -4.11 -10.50
CA LYS A 60 6.65 -2.67 -10.40
C LYS A 60 6.47 -2.08 -11.80
N SER A 61 7.40 -2.33 -12.73
CA SER A 61 7.33 -1.79 -14.09
C SER A 61 6.08 -2.22 -14.85
N ALA A 62 5.65 -3.47 -14.70
CA ALA A 62 4.41 -3.95 -15.31
C ALA A 62 3.16 -3.23 -14.74
N MET A 63 3.13 -2.96 -13.44
CA MET A 63 2.05 -2.23 -12.78
C MET A 63 2.04 -0.75 -13.17
N GLU A 64 3.19 -0.09 -13.25
CA GLU A 64 3.33 1.31 -13.70
C GLU A 64 2.87 1.45 -15.15
N THR A 65 3.29 0.52 -16.03
CA THR A 65 2.88 0.50 -17.44
C THR A 65 1.37 0.35 -17.60
N ALA A 66 0.74 -0.55 -16.82
CA ALA A 66 -0.69 -0.79 -16.91
C ALA A 66 -1.54 0.33 -16.30
N SER A 67 -1.03 1.01 -15.28
CA SER A 67 -1.78 2.03 -14.53
C SER A 67 -1.50 3.47 -14.95
N GLY A 68 -0.36 3.72 -15.59
CA GLY A 68 0.16 5.05 -15.88
C GLY A 68 0.60 5.83 -14.64
N GLN A 69 0.73 5.18 -13.47
CA GLN A 69 1.13 5.80 -12.22
C GLN A 69 2.60 5.51 -11.91
N ASP A 70 3.31 6.47 -11.30
CA ASP A 70 4.61 6.22 -10.66
C ASP A 70 4.37 5.55 -9.30
N LEU A 71 4.94 4.35 -9.13
CA LEU A 71 4.78 3.52 -7.94
C LEU A 71 6.02 3.55 -7.04
N THR A 72 7.01 4.39 -7.35
CA THR A 72 8.26 4.47 -6.58
C THR A 72 8.02 4.67 -5.09
N GLU A 73 7.25 5.68 -4.70
CA GLU A 73 6.96 5.94 -3.28
C GLU A 73 6.14 4.80 -2.66
N PHE A 74 5.21 4.20 -3.39
CA PHE A 74 4.46 3.05 -2.88
C PHE A 74 5.37 1.87 -2.51
N PHE A 75 6.33 1.52 -3.37
CA PHE A 75 7.26 0.44 -3.07
C PHE A 75 8.28 0.83 -1.99
N ASN A 76 8.71 2.08 -1.95
CA ASN A 76 9.56 2.60 -0.88
C ASN A 76 8.87 2.46 0.48
N ASP A 77 7.66 2.99 0.62
CA ASP A 77 6.87 2.97 1.85
C ASP A 77 6.59 1.55 2.35
N TRP A 78 6.06 0.71 1.45
CA TRP A 78 5.39 -0.52 1.88
C TRP A 78 6.27 -1.75 1.79
N LEU A 79 7.32 -1.73 0.96
CA LEU A 79 8.16 -2.90 0.70
C LEU A 79 9.63 -2.70 1.06
N TYR A 80 10.26 -1.61 0.62
CA TYR A 80 11.71 -1.44 0.72
C TYR A 80 12.16 -0.84 2.05
N ASN A 81 11.44 0.17 2.55
CA ASN A 81 11.72 0.76 3.85
C ASN A 81 10.93 0.08 4.97
N GLU A 82 11.22 0.49 6.20
CA GLU A 82 10.71 -0.14 7.40
C GLU A 82 9.60 0.69 8.05
N GLY A 83 8.82 0.00 8.88
CA GLY A 83 7.79 0.60 9.70
C GLY A 83 6.38 0.57 9.12
N TYR A 84 5.50 1.32 9.77
CA TYR A 84 4.09 1.47 9.44
C TYR A 84 3.55 2.80 10.00
N PRO A 85 2.49 3.37 9.41
CA PRO A 85 1.84 4.55 9.94
C PRO A 85 0.89 4.20 11.09
N SER A 86 0.77 5.11 12.04
CA SER A 86 -0.29 5.17 13.05
C SER A 86 -1.01 6.50 12.92
N TYR A 87 -2.34 6.45 13.03
CA TYR A 87 -3.20 7.61 12.81
C TYR A 87 -3.89 8.02 14.10
N GLU A 88 -3.87 9.32 14.38
CA GLU A 88 -4.66 9.94 15.42
C GLU A 88 -5.66 10.91 14.78
N VAL A 89 -6.94 10.72 15.10
CA VAL A 89 -8.03 11.54 14.55
C VAL A 89 -8.53 12.46 15.66
N HIS A 90 -8.30 13.75 15.49
CA HIS A 90 -8.93 14.78 16.31
C HIS A 90 -10.07 15.38 15.52
N TRP A 91 -11.21 15.57 16.17
CA TRP A 91 -12.34 16.22 15.52
C TRP A 91 -13.09 17.12 16.50
N ASN A 92 -13.73 18.13 15.94
CA ASN A 92 -14.70 18.95 16.64
C ASN A 92 -15.82 19.38 15.69
N GLN A 93 -16.91 19.84 16.27
CA GLN A 93 -18.03 20.41 15.52
C GLN A 93 -18.35 21.80 16.07
N ILE A 94 -18.48 22.77 15.17
CA ILE A 94 -18.92 24.14 15.47
C ILE A 94 -20.14 24.43 14.60
N GLY A 95 -21.33 24.41 15.22
CA GLY A 95 -22.58 24.51 14.47
C GLY A 95 -22.75 23.34 13.49
N SER A 96 -22.86 23.65 12.19
CA SER A 96 -22.95 22.65 11.12
C SER A 96 -21.61 22.28 10.48
N GLN A 97 -20.49 22.84 10.96
CA GLN A 97 -19.16 22.55 10.42
C GLN A 97 -18.46 21.51 11.28
N VAL A 98 -18.01 20.43 10.65
CA VAL A 98 -17.15 19.40 11.25
C VAL A 98 -15.72 19.68 10.82
N ASN A 99 -14.81 19.81 11.78
CA ASN A 99 -13.37 19.92 11.53
C ASN A 99 -12.72 18.61 11.92
N ILE A 100 -11.97 18.01 11.00
CA ILE A 100 -11.21 16.78 11.22
C ILE A 100 -9.74 17.09 10.99
N GLN A 101 -8.91 16.71 11.95
CA GLN A 101 -7.46 16.72 11.85
C GLN A 101 -6.96 15.29 11.95
N LEU A 102 -6.35 14.80 10.87
CA LEU A 102 -5.70 13.50 10.82
C LEU A 102 -4.20 13.69 11.00
N LEU A 103 -3.65 13.15 12.09
CA LEU A 103 -2.22 13.15 12.35
C LEU A 103 -1.66 11.77 12.02
N GLN A 104 -0.56 11.74 11.27
CA GLN A 104 0.18 10.51 10.97
C GLN A 104 1.52 10.52 11.71
N THR A 105 1.86 9.39 12.33
CA THR A 105 3.19 9.11 12.87
C THR A 105 3.70 7.78 12.34
N GLN A 106 5.00 7.65 12.12
CA GLN A 106 5.66 6.46 11.61
C GLN A 106 6.38 5.71 12.73
N SER A 107 6.43 4.38 12.64
CA SER A 107 7.17 3.56 13.60
C SER A 107 8.68 3.52 13.36
N ASP A 108 9.16 3.98 12.20
CA ASP A 108 10.58 3.94 11.81
C ASP A 108 10.93 5.17 10.93
N PRO A 109 12.11 5.79 11.10
CA PRO A 109 12.48 7.00 10.36
C PRO A 109 12.86 6.77 8.90
N SER A 110 12.98 5.53 8.43
CA SER A 110 13.26 5.21 7.02
C SER A 110 12.14 5.62 6.07
N VAL A 111 10.91 5.80 6.58
CA VAL A 111 9.79 6.40 5.85
C VAL A 111 9.40 7.70 6.55
N SER A 112 9.50 8.84 5.86
CA SER A 112 9.16 10.14 6.44
C SER A 112 7.65 10.37 6.50
N PHE A 113 6.91 9.81 5.53
CA PHE A 113 5.47 9.88 5.44
C PHE A 113 4.96 8.71 4.58
N PHE A 114 3.87 8.06 4.98
CA PHE A 114 3.22 7.02 4.19
C PHE A 114 2.10 7.62 3.33
N GLU A 115 2.17 7.53 1.99
CA GLU A 115 1.09 7.98 1.12
C GLU A 115 -0.01 6.93 0.98
N ALA A 116 -0.91 6.89 1.96
CA ALA A 116 -2.11 6.06 1.93
C ALA A 116 -3.41 6.90 1.98
N PRO A 117 -4.41 6.57 1.15
CA PRO A 117 -5.74 7.14 1.32
C PRO A 117 -6.36 6.61 2.62
N VAL A 118 -6.75 7.52 3.51
CA VAL A 118 -7.44 7.20 4.78
C VAL A 118 -8.88 7.73 4.67
N PRO A 119 -9.84 6.93 4.16
CA PRO A 119 -11.23 7.36 4.07
C PRO A 119 -11.82 7.51 5.47
N ILE A 120 -12.55 8.60 5.70
CA ILE A 120 -13.19 8.87 6.99
C ILE A 120 -14.70 8.83 6.81
N ARG A 121 -15.39 8.12 7.69
CA ARG A 121 -16.86 8.07 7.73
C ARG A 121 -17.38 8.83 8.94
N ILE A 122 -18.25 9.80 8.70
CA ILE A 122 -19.00 10.52 9.72
C ILE A 122 -20.35 9.84 9.88
N VAL A 123 -20.74 9.56 11.13
CA VAL A 123 -22.06 9.00 11.47
C VAL A 123 -22.78 9.97 12.41
N GLY A 124 -23.90 10.51 11.95
CA GLY A 124 -24.74 11.45 12.69
C GLY A 124 -25.58 10.79 13.79
N THR A 125 -26.16 11.62 14.66
CA THR A 125 -26.97 11.12 15.79
C THR A 125 -28.31 10.52 15.38
N LEU A 126 -28.80 10.81 14.17
CA LEU A 126 -30.01 10.22 13.61
C LEU A 126 -29.70 9.11 12.59
N GLY A 127 -28.43 8.70 12.48
CA GLY A 127 -27.98 7.66 11.56
C GLY A 127 -27.63 8.16 10.16
N GLU A 128 -27.45 9.47 9.98
CA GLU A 128 -26.89 10.03 8.75
C GLU A 128 -25.46 9.54 8.54
N VAL A 129 -25.06 9.32 7.28
CA VAL A 129 -23.72 8.85 6.92
C VAL A 129 -23.15 9.76 5.85
N GLU A 130 -21.91 10.21 6.06
CA GLU A 130 -21.12 10.95 5.08
C GLU A 130 -19.70 10.36 5.01
N ASP A 131 -19.23 10.05 3.80
CA ASP A 131 -17.84 9.61 3.56
C ASP A 131 -17.03 10.81 3.05
N VAL A 132 -15.92 11.13 3.74
CA VAL A 132 -15.01 12.25 3.44
C VAL A 132 -13.58 11.78 3.19
#